data_AF-A0A4Y3TXS6-F1
#
_entry.id   AF-A0A4Y3TXS6-F1
#
_cell.length_a   1.000
_cell.length_b   1.000
_cell.length_c   1.000
_cell.angle_alpha   90.00
_cell.angle_beta   90.00
_cell.angle_gamma   90.00
#
_symmetry.space_group_name_H-M   'P 1'
#
loop_
_entity.id
_entity.type
_entity.pdbx_description
1 polymer ?
#
loop_
_entity_poly.entity_id
_entity_poly.type
_entity_poly.pdbx_seq_one_letter_code
_entity_poly.pdbx_strand_id
1 'polypeptide(L)'
;MHAYCYRSGEIEFGATVPDGALPLGKARGAKKLREIVTVAARHAYDGKTLLVPGLPEADTDDAASAAYLYFRDVVSMRLAGQSGRPARLDGQPST
;
A
#
# COMPACT_ATOMS: atom_id res chain seq x y z
N MET A 1 14.11 -4.16 5.83
CA MET A 1 12.70 -4.17 6.25
C MET A 1 11.84 -4.16 5.01
N HIS A 2 10.86 -5.04 4.94
CA HIS A 2 9.84 -5.10 3.90
C HIS A 2 8.51 -4.64 4.48
N ALA A 3 7.77 -3.84 3.71
CA ALA A 3 6.36 -3.59 3.92
C ALA A 3 5.59 -4.46 2.93
N TYR A 4 4.56 -5.14 3.39
CA TYR A 4 3.72 -6.00 2.57
C TYR A 4 2.27 -5.90 3.01
N CYS A 5 1.35 -6.27 2.13
CA CYS A 5 -0.07 -6.34 2.45
C CYS A 5 -0.67 -7.69 2.07
N TYR A 6 -1.71 -8.09 2.77
CA TYR A 6 -2.52 -9.26 2.40
C TYR A 6 -3.67 -8.87 1.48
N ARG A 7 -4.32 -9.89 0.91
CA ARG A 7 -5.54 -9.75 0.12
C ARG A 7 -6.66 -9.04 0.88
N SER A 8 -6.67 -9.08 2.22
CA SER A 8 -7.60 -8.34 3.08
C SER A 8 -7.37 -6.81 3.10
N GLY A 9 -6.23 -6.34 2.60
CA GLY A 9 -5.84 -4.93 2.66
C GLY A 9 -4.98 -4.57 3.85
N GLU A 10 -4.80 -5.50 4.80
CA GLU A 10 -3.98 -5.29 5.99
C GLU A 10 -2.50 -5.20 5.64
N ILE A 11 -1.85 -4.15 6.14
CA ILE A 11 -0.44 -3.86 5.93
C ILE A 11 0.35 -4.28 7.15
N GLU A 12 1.41 -5.06 6.90
CA GLU A 12 2.37 -5.50 7.91
C GLU A 12 3.81 -5.19 7.48
N PHE A 13 4.72 -5.29 8.44
CA PHE A 13 6.14 -5.04 8.24
C PHE A 13 6.96 -6.21 8.78
N GLY A 14 7.94 -6.68 8.00
CA GLY A 14 8.77 -7.81 8.37
C GLY A 14 10.17 -7.77 7.80
N ALA A 15 11.00 -8.73 8.20
CA ALA A 15 12.33 -8.93 7.64
C ALA A 15 12.24 -9.41 6.19
N THR A 16 11.23 -10.20 5.86
CA THR A 16 10.91 -10.78 4.55
C THR A 16 9.42 -10.65 4.27
N VAL A 17 9.02 -10.89 3.02
CA VAL A 17 7.61 -10.93 2.62
C VAL A 17 7.15 -12.40 2.73
N PRO A 18 6.12 -12.70 3.53
CA PRO A 18 5.58 -14.06 3.63
C PRO A 18 4.86 -14.49 2.34
N ASP A 19 4.72 -15.80 2.16
CA ASP A 19 3.98 -16.36 1.03
C ASP A 19 2.51 -15.92 1.06
N GLY A 20 1.96 -15.53 -0.09
CA GLY A 20 0.61 -14.97 -0.18
C GLY A 20 0.46 -13.48 0.19
N ALA A 21 1.54 -12.82 0.62
CA ALA A 21 1.55 -11.37 0.81
C ALA A 21 2.13 -10.63 -0.41
N LEU A 22 1.62 -9.43 -0.64
CA LEU A 22 2.00 -8.57 -1.75
C LEU A 22 3.03 -7.52 -1.28
N PRO A 23 4.22 -7.44 -1.91
CA PRO A 23 5.27 -6.51 -1.49
C PRO A 23 4.95 -5.05 -1.86
N LEU A 24 4.86 -4.19 -0.86
CA LEU A 24 4.62 -2.75 -1.03
C LEU A 24 5.90 -1.97 -1.26
N GLY A 25 6.98 -2.35 -0.59
CA GLY A 25 8.25 -1.67 -0.69
C GLY A 25 9.29 -2.20 0.29
N LYS A 26 10.56 -1.86 0.03
CA LYS A 26 11.68 -2.21 0.89
C LYS A 26 12.55 -1.00 1.18
N ALA A 27 13.05 -0.90 2.40
CA ALA A 27 14.01 0.12 2.78
C ALA A 27 15.07 -0.44 3.72
N ARG A 28 16.26 0.17 3.72
CA ARG A 28 17.29 -0.07 4.74
C ARG A 28 16.82 0.40 6.12
N GLY A 29 16.09 1.52 6.18
CA GLY A 29 15.59 2.10 7.43
C GLY A 29 14.14 1.70 7.74
N ALA A 30 13.94 0.98 8.85
CA ALA A 30 12.63 0.62 9.40
C ALA A 30 11.71 1.84 9.60
N LYS A 31 12.26 2.89 10.22
CA LYS A 31 11.52 4.10 10.62
C LYS A 31 10.96 4.84 9.42
N LYS A 32 11.79 5.09 8.40
CA LYS A 32 11.39 5.82 7.19
C LYS A 32 10.29 5.07 6.42
N LEU A 33 10.42 3.75 6.28
CA LEU A 33 9.41 2.93 5.61
C LEU A 33 8.08 2.96 6.36
N ARG A 34 8.10 2.75 7.69
CA ARG A 34 6.89 2.81 8.51
C ARG A 34 6.21 4.16 8.42
N GLU A 35 6.95 5.25 8.56
CA GLU A 35 6.40 6.61 8.49
C GLU A 35 5.70 6.88 7.14
N ILE A 36 6.38 6.57 6.03
CA ILE A 36 5.82 6.75 4.69
C ILE A 36 4.54 5.93 4.49
N VAL A 37 4.59 4.66 4.88
CA VAL A 37 3.46 3.73 4.72
C VAL A 37 2.31 4.14 5.64
N THR A 38 2.57 4.48 6.90
CA THR A 38 1.55 4.93 7.87
C THR A 38 0.86 6.23 7.43
N VAL A 39 1.59 7.17 6.81
CA VAL A 39 1.03 8.43 6.28
C VAL A 39 0.24 8.20 4.99
N ALA A 40 0.62 7.21 4.18
CA ALA A 40 -0.09 6.88 2.94
C ALA A 40 -1.32 5.98 3.18
N ALA A 41 -1.22 5.07 4.15
CA ALA A 41 -2.22 4.06 4.44
C ALA A 41 -3.48 4.66 5.09
N ARG A 42 -4.59 3.95 4.93
CA ARG A 42 -5.83 4.25 5.65
C ARG A 42 -5.76 3.60 7.03
N HIS A 43 -6.11 4.34 8.08
CA HIS A 43 -6.22 3.77 9.42
C HIS A 43 -7.59 3.12 9.57
N ALA A 44 -7.62 1.88 10.04
CA ALA A 44 -8.87 1.23 10.42
C ALA A 44 -9.49 1.93 11.65
N TYR A 45 -10.76 1.63 11.93
CA TYR A 45 -11.48 2.19 13.09
C TYR A 45 -10.79 1.91 14.44
N ASP A 46 -9.98 0.85 14.55
CA ASP A 46 -9.19 0.55 15.76
C ASP A 46 -8.02 1.52 15.98
N GLY A 47 -7.69 2.37 15.00
CA GLY A 47 -6.58 3.33 15.06
C GLY A 47 -5.19 2.69 15.03
N LYS A 48 -5.09 1.35 14.95
CA LYS A 48 -3.84 0.59 14.95
C LYS A 48 -3.57 -0.13 13.63
N THR A 49 -4.62 -0.67 13.00
CA THR A 49 -4.48 -1.42 11.75
C THR A 49 -4.33 -0.46 10.58
N LEU A 50 -3.27 -0.69 9.79
CA LEU A 50 -3.03 0.03 8.55
C LEU A 50 -3.61 -0.77 7.38
N LEU A 51 -4.42 -0.12 6.57
CA LEU A 51 -5.08 -0.70 5.41
C LEU A 51 -4.60 -0.01 4.13
N VAL A 52 -4.42 -0.79 3.08
CA VAL A 52 -4.20 -0.27 1.72
C VAL A 52 -5.50 0.46 1.30
N PRO A 53 -5.45 1.77 1.02
CA PRO A 53 -6.64 2.51 0.62
C PRO A 53 -7.19 1.95 -0.70
N GLY A 54 -8.49 1.70 -0.77
CA GLY A 54 -9.15 1.13 -1.95
C GLY A 54 -9.07 -0.39 -2.07
N LEU A 55 -8.21 -1.10 -1.31
CA LEU A 55 -8.20 -2.57 -1.31
C LEU A 55 -9.38 -3.19 -0.54
N PRO A 56 -9.67 -2.81 0.73
CA PRO A 56 -10.81 -3.36 1.46
C PRO A 56 -12.16 -2.86 0.93
N GLU A 57 -12.14 -1.86 0.04
CA GLU A 57 -13.31 -1.25 -0.59
C GLU A 57 -13.54 -1.77 -2.01
N ALA A 58 -12.65 -2.62 -2.54
CA ALA A 58 -12.76 -3.14 -3.90
C ALA A 58 -13.73 -4.33 -3.96
N ASP A 59 -14.78 -4.20 -4.76
CA ASP A 59 -15.72 -5.29 -5.04
C ASP A 59 -15.16 -6.33 -6.03
N THR A 60 -14.09 -5.99 -6.76
CA THR A 60 -13.48 -6.87 -7.78
C THR A 60 -11.98 -7.02 -7.58
N ASP A 61 -11.43 -8.16 -8.02
CA ASP A 61 -9.98 -8.42 -7.98
C ASP A 61 -9.20 -7.41 -8.83
N ASP A 62 -9.80 -6.93 -9.93
CA ASP A 62 -9.23 -5.88 -10.78
C ASP A 62 -9.13 -4.53 -10.04
N ALA A 63 -10.21 -4.11 -9.38
CA ALA A 63 -10.21 -2.89 -8.57
C ALA A 63 -9.21 -2.98 -7.39
N ALA A 64 -9.12 -4.16 -6.76
CA ALA A 64 -8.14 -4.42 -5.71
C ALA A 64 -6.71 -4.35 -6.26
N SER A 65 -6.44 -4.98 -7.40
CA SER A 65 -5.13 -4.94 -8.06
C SER A 65 -4.74 -3.51 -8.42
N ALA A 66 -5.66 -2.73 -9.00
CA ALA A 66 -5.44 -1.33 -9.34
C ALA A 66 -5.14 -0.47 -8.09
N ALA A 67 -5.91 -0.63 -7.01
CA ALA A 67 -5.69 0.07 -5.75
C ALA A 67 -4.34 -0.29 -5.11
N TYR A 68 -3.98 -1.57 -5.10
CA TYR A 68 -2.69 -2.05 -4.65
C TYR A 68 -1.53 -1.46 -5.46
N LEU A 69 -1.60 -1.52 -6.79
CA LEU A 69 -0.56 -1.02 -7.67
C LEU A 69 -0.36 0.49 -7.49
N TYR A 70 -1.46 1.24 -7.39
CA TYR A 70 -1.44 2.67 -7.10
C TYR A 70 -0.74 2.96 -5.76
N PHE A 71 -1.13 2.24 -4.71
CA PHE A 71 -0.56 2.43 -3.39
C PHE A 71 0.93 2.07 -3.32
N ARG A 72 1.33 0.96 -3.96
CA ARG A 72 2.73 0.55 -4.11
C ARG A 72 3.55 1.65 -4.78
N ASP A 73 3.02 2.27 -5.82
CA ASP A 73 3.70 3.34 -6.54
C ASP A 73 3.89 4.59 -5.66
N VAL A 74 2.84 5.00 -4.90
CA VAL A 74 2.93 6.08 -3.90
C VAL A 74 4.06 5.80 -2.91
N VAL A 75 4.14 4.58 -2.36
CA VAL A 75 5.18 4.21 -1.39
C VAL A 75 6.57 4.27 -2.02
N SER A 76 6.72 3.73 -3.24
CA SER A 76 7.99 3.77 -3.99
C SER A 76 8.46 5.20 -4.25
N MET A 77 7.56 6.06 -4.72
CA MET A 77 7.82 7.46 -5.02
C MET A 77 8.24 8.25 -3.77
N ARG A 78 7.55 8.05 -2.64
CA ARG A 78 7.91 8.68 -1.36
C ARG A 78 9.24 8.16 -0.79
N LEU A 79 9.55 6.88 -1.01
CA LEU A 79 10.86 6.32 -0.62
C LEU A 79 12.00 6.95 -1.43
N ALA A 80 11.77 7.23 -2.72
CA ALA A 80 12.68 7.95 -3.61
C ALA A 80 12.82 9.45 -3.25
N GLY A 81 12.05 9.96 -2.29
CA GLY A 81 12.09 11.36 -1.86
C GLY A 81 11.36 12.32 -2.80
N GLN A 82 10.50 11.81 -3.68
CA GLN A 82 9.68 12.64 -4.56
C GLN A 82 8.37 13.01 -3.85
N SER A 83 8.03 14.29 -3.88
CA SER A 83 6.76 14.82 -3.37
C SER A 83 5.77 14.98 -4.51
N GLY A 84 4.71 14.17 -4.55
CA GLY A 84 3.65 14.23 -5.55
C GLY A 84 2.64 13.08 -5.41
N ARG A 85 1.62 13.05 -6.29
CA ARG A 85 0.72 11.90 -6.46
C ARG A 85 1.15 11.17 -7.73
N PRO A 86 1.24 9.83 -7.73
CA PRO A 86 1.42 9.11 -8.97
C PRO A 86 0.21 9.39 -9.88
N ALA A 87 0.46 9.42 -11.18
CA ALA A 87 -0.59 9.58 -12.18
C ALA A 87 -1.72 8.59 -11.84
N ARG A 88 -2.97 9.08 -11.70
CA ARG A 88 -4.10 8.16 -11.57
C ARG A 88 -4.01 7.22 -12.77
N LEU A 89 -4.04 5.92 -12.51
CA LEU A 89 -4.33 4.94 -13.55
C LEU A 89 -5.73 5.30 -14.06
N ASP A 90 -5.77 6.04 -15.17
CA ASP A 90 -6.98 6.47 -15.85
C ASP A 90 -7.62 5.22 -16.45
N GLY A 91 -8.58 4.63 -15.72
CA GLY A 91 -9.09 3.31 -16.09
C GLY A 91 -10.07 2.68 -15.09
N GLN A 92 -10.84 3.47 -14.34
CA GLN A 92 -12.05 2.92 -13.72
C GLN A 92 -13.20 3.03 -14.74
N PRO A 93 -13.73 1.92 -15.28
CA PRO A 93 -14.92 2.00 -16.11
C PRO A 93 -16.10 2.44 -15.24
N SER A 94 -16.77 3.50 -15.67
CA SER A 94 -18.07 3.91 -15.16
C SER A 94 -19.06 2.76 -15.32
N THR A 95 -19.73 2.35 -14.25
CA THR A 95 -21.02 1.65 -14.32
C THR A 95 -21.97 2.31 -13.35
#